data_AF-A0A3D5CFF1-F1
#
_entry.id   AF-A0A3D5CFF1-F1
#
_cell.length_a   1.000
_cell.length_b   1.000
_cell.length_c   1.000
_cell.angle_alpha   90.00
_cell.angle_beta   90.00
_cell.angle_gamma   90.00
#
_symmetry.space_group_name_H-M   'P 1'
#
loop_
_entity.id
_entity.type
_entity.pdbx_description
1 polymer ?
#
loop_
_entity_poly.entity_id
_entity_poly.type
_entity_poly.pdbx_seq_one_letter_code
_entity_poly.pdbx_strand_id
1 'polypeptide(L)'
;VTKGHVFNVTGEVLNAEPGEKIEITERWGIHRKAPAFDQLESKTTMFETGIKVIDLLTPYVQGGKIGLFGGAGVGKTVLIQEM
;
A
#
# COMPACT_ATOMS: atom_id res chain seq x y z
N VAL A 1 10.39 -3.47 -11.90
CA VAL A 1 9.36 -3.55 -12.94
C VAL A 1 8.10 -2.78 -12.58
N THR A 2 7.48 -2.97 -11.40
CA THR A 2 6.15 -2.38 -11.11
C THR A 2 6.15 -1.00 -10.44
N LYS A 3 7.17 -0.66 -9.63
CA LYS A 3 7.22 0.64 -8.93
C LYS A 3 7.26 1.81 -9.92
N GLY A 4 6.44 2.84 -9.69
CA GLY A 4 6.37 4.05 -10.52
C GLY A 4 5.44 3.94 -11.74
N HIS A 5 4.88 2.77 -12.03
CA HIS A 5 3.96 2.57 -13.14
C HIS A 5 2.51 2.47 -12.64
N VAL A 6 1.59 2.98 -13.46
CA VAL A 6 0.15 2.91 -13.25
C VAL A 6 -0.40 1.80 -14.12
N PHE A 7 -1.05 0.83 -13.50
CA PHE A 7 -1.67 -0.30 -14.19
C PHE A 7 -3.20 -0.24 -14.04
N ASN A 8 -3.92 -0.66 -15.08
CA ASN A 8 -5.34 -0.94 -14.96
C ASN A 8 -5.58 -2.30 -14.26
N VAL A 9 -6.85 -2.64 -14.05
CA VAL A 9 -7.25 -3.88 -13.36
C VAL A 9 -6.82 -5.16 -14.11
N THR A 10 -6.66 -5.10 -15.43
CA THR A 10 -6.21 -6.23 -16.25
C THR A 10 -4.68 -6.37 -16.32
N GLY A 11 -3.94 -5.40 -15.77
CA GLY A 11 -2.47 -5.42 -15.70
C GLY A 11 -1.77 -4.75 -16.89
N GLU A 12 -2.49 -3.94 -17.67
CA GLU A 12 -1.94 -3.12 -18.74
C GLU A 12 -1.40 -1.80 -18.17
N VAL A 13 -0.24 -1.36 -18.67
CA VAL A 13 0.43 -0.14 -18.22
C VAL A 13 -0.21 1.07 -18.91
N LEU A 14 -0.54 2.10 -18.14
CA LEU A 14 -1.21 3.31 -18.63
C LEU A 14 -0.29 4.52 -18.80
N ASN A 15 0.91 4.50 -18.20
CA ASN A 15 1.84 5.63 -18.15
C ASN A 15 3.22 5.34 -18.76
N ALA A 16 3.34 4.32 -19.62
CA ALA A 16 4.57 4.04 -20.35
C ALA A 16 4.78 5.08 -21.47
N GLU A 17 6.03 5.46 -21.73
CA GLU A 17 6.35 6.34 -22.86
C GLU A 17 6.07 5.64 -24.20
N PRO A 18 5.77 6.39 -25.28
CA PRO A 18 5.58 5.79 -26.60
C PRO A 18 6.80 4.95 -27.04
N GLY A 19 6.61 3.64 -27.15
CA GLY A 19 7.67 2.70 -27.54
C GLY A 19 8.43 2.07 -26.38
N GLU A 20 8.15 2.47 -25.13
CA GLU A 20 8.70 1.83 -23.94
C GLU A 20 8.07 0.44 -23.75
N LYS A 21 8.91 -0.60 -23.77
CA LYS A 21 8.49 -1.97 -23.46
C LYS A 21 8.93 -2.31 -22.06
N ILE A 22 7.97 -2.40 -21.15
CA ILE A 22 8.23 -2.85 -19.78
C ILE A 22 8.32 -4.38 -19.80
N GLU A 23 9.52 -4.91 -19.62
CA GLU A 23 9.74 -6.35 -19.51
C GLU A 23 9.13 -6.88 -18.21
N ILE A 24 8.17 -7.79 -18.37
CA ILE A 24 7.48 -8.44 -17.28
C ILE A 24 8.14 -9.78 -17.01
N THR A 25 8.78 -9.90 -15.86
CA THR A 25 9.43 -11.13 -15.42
C THR A 25 8.46 -12.11 -14.74
N GLU A 26 7.39 -11.60 -14.12
CA GLU A 26 6.48 -12.41 -13.31
C GLU A 26 5.04 -11.86 -13.30
N ARG A 27 4.06 -12.76 -13.18
CA ARG A 27 2.63 -12.43 -13.10
C ARG A 27 1.96 -13.17 -11.95
N TRP A 28 1.22 -12.44 -11.13
CA TRP A 28 0.54 -12.96 -9.95
C TRP A 28 -0.97 -12.83 -10.11
N GLY A 29 -1.72 -13.93 -9.91
CA GLY A 29 -3.19 -13.89 -9.92
C GLY A 29 -3.77 -13.12 -8.73
N ILE A 30 -4.80 -12.31 -8.95
CA ILE A 30 -5.45 -11.45 -7.93
C ILE A 30 -6.31 -12.23 -6.92
N HIS A 31 -6.75 -13.44 -7.28
CA HIS A 31 -7.51 -14.32 -6.40
C HIS A 31 -6.58 -15.30 -5.71
N ARG A 32 -6.30 -15.07 -4.42
CA ARG A 32 -5.44 -15.93 -3.59
C ARG A 32 -6.03 -16.06 -2.19
N LYS A 33 -5.74 -17.19 -1.54
CA LYS A 33 -6.13 -17.42 -0.15
C LYS A 33 -5.33 -16.50 0.77
N ALA A 34 -5.93 -16.13 1.90
CA ALA A 34 -5.20 -15.46 2.97
C ALA A 34 -4.06 -16.38 3.49
N PRO A 35 -3.01 -15.80 4.10
CA PRO A 35 -1.97 -16.58 4.77
C PRO A 35 -2.55 -17.55 5.80
N ALA A 36 -1.91 -18.70 5.96
CA ALA A 36 -2.30 -19.69 6.97
C ALA A 36 -1.96 -19.20 8.38
N PHE A 37 -2.64 -19.75 9.41
CA PHE A 37 -2.50 -19.29 10.79
C PHE A 37 -1.07 -19.43 11.34
N ASP A 38 -0.36 -20.48 10.93
CA ASP A 38 1.04 -20.77 11.28
C ASP A 38 2.05 -19.81 10.63
N GLN A 39 1.63 -19.07 9.60
CA GLN A 39 2.43 -18.04 8.92
C GLN A 39 2.20 -16.63 9.49
N LEU A 40 1.24 -16.47 10.41
CA LEU A 40 0.94 -15.18 11.02
C LEU A 40 1.96 -14.85 12.11
N GLU A 41 2.59 -13.68 12.01
CA GLU A 41 3.47 -13.18 13.06
C GLU A 41 2.66 -12.43 14.12
N SER A 42 2.75 -12.87 15.38
CA SER A 42 1.98 -12.29 16.49
C SER A 42 2.67 -11.09 17.14
N LYS A 43 3.79 -10.61 16.59
CA LYS A 43 4.54 -9.49 17.17
C LYS A 43 3.90 -8.17 16.78
N THR A 44 3.50 -7.41 17.79
CA THR A 44 3.11 -6.01 17.61
C THR A 44 4.36 -5.15 17.49
N THR A 45 4.84 -4.93 16.27
CA THR A 45 5.88 -3.94 15.97
C THR A 45 5.24 -2.63 15.53
N MET A 46 5.71 -1.51 16.08
CA MET A 46 5.23 -0.18 15.68
C MET A 46 5.76 0.15 14.28
N PHE A 47 4.88 0.70 13.44
CA PHE A 47 5.20 1.29 12.15
C PHE A 47 5.32 2.81 12.36
N GLU A 48 6.55 3.32 12.38
CA GLU A 48 6.82 4.75 12.56
C GLU A 48 6.44 5.53 11.31
N THR A 49 5.58 6.55 11.47
CA THR A 49 5.08 7.37 10.36
C THR A 49 5.80 8.71 10.24
N GLY A 50 6.47 9.17 11.30
CA GLY A 50 7.03 10.52 11.39
C GLY A 50 5.99 11.59 11.70
N ILE A 51 4.71 11.23 11.78
CA ILE A 51 3.61 12.14 12.09
C ILE A 51 3.33 12.07 13.58
N LYS A 52 3.74 13.11 14.32
CA LYS A 52 3.67 13.16 15.80
C LYS A 52 2.33 12.73 16.38
N VAL A 53 1.22 13.20 15.80
CA VAL A 53 -0.11 12.87 16.33
C VAL A 53 -0.47 11.39 16.14
N ILE A 54 -0.03 10.77 15.03
CA ILE A 54 -0.22 9.35 14.77
C ILE A 54 0.70 8.53 15.67
N ASP A 55 2.00 8.83 15.66
CA ASP A 55 2.99 8.05 16.39
C ASP A 55 2.79 8.11 17.92
N LEU A 56 2.25 9.22 18.45
CA LEU A 56 2.01 9.39 19.89
C LEU A 56 0.63 8.87 20.34
N LEU A 57 -0.45 9.20 19.63
CA LEU A 57 -1.81 8.93 20.11
C LEU A 57 -2.43 7.67 19.53
N THR A 58 -2.10 7.32 18.28
CA THR A 58 -2.68 6.19 17.56
C THR A 58 -1.61 5.46 16.74
N PRO A 59 -0.59 4.87 17.39
CA PRO A 59 0.54 4.27 16.68
C PRO A 59 0.09 3.14 15.77
N TYR A 60 0.65 3.09 14.56
CA TYR A 60 0.34 2.06 13.58
C TYR A 60 1.11 0.78 13.88
N VAL A 61 0.49 -0.38 13.59
CA VAL A 61 1.13 -1.69 13.75
C VAL A 61 1.52 -2.22 12.39
N GLN A 62 2.75 -2.70 12.25
CA GLN A 62 3.24 -3.29 11.01
C GLN A 62 2.37 -4.51 10.62
N GLY A 63 1.91 -4.56 9.37
CA GLY A 63 0.99 -5.60 8.89
C GLY A 63 -0.45 -5.46 9.41
N GLY A 64 -0.74 -4.44 10.21
CA GLY A 64 -2.08 -4.10 10.67
C GLY A 64 -2.94 -3.45 9.59
N LYS A 65 -4.25 -3.37 9.87
CA LYS A 65 -5.22 -2.64 9.04
C LYS A 65 -5.59 -1.33 9.74
N ILE A 66 -5.49 -0.23 9.01
CA ILE A 66 -5.75 1.12 9.54
C ILE A 66 -6.92 1.72 8.76
N GLY A 67 -7.87 2.33 9.48
CA GLY A 67 -8.98 3.07 8.89
C GLY A 67 -8.75 4.58 9.02
N LEU A 68 -8.81 5.30 7.90
CA LEU A 68 -8.73 6.76 7.89
C LEU A 68 -10.14 7.36 7.71
N PHE A 69 -10.75 7.72 8.84
CA PHE A 69 -12.11 8.26 8.86
C PHE A 69 -12.12 9.80 8.75
N GLY A 70 -12.92 10.35 7.83
CA GLY A 70 -13.08 11.79 7.69
C GLY A 70 -13.84 12.21 6.43
N GLY A 71 -14.31 13.47 6.40
CA GLY A 71 -15.10 14.04 5.30
C GLY A 71 -14.27 14.48 4.08
N ALA A 72 -14.90 15.20 3.16
CA ALA A 72 -14.19 15.84 2.04
C ALA A 72 -13.32 17.00 2.56
N GLY A 73 -12.15 17.21 1.95
CA GLY A 73 -11.26 18.34 2.28
C GLY A 73 -10.48 18.24 3.59
N VAL A 74 -10.63 17.18 4.38
CA VAL A 74 -9.94 17.03 5.68
C VAL A 74 -8.48 16.54 5.59
N GLY A 75 -7.89 16.54 4.38
CA GLY A 75 -6.48 16.20 4.18
C GLY A 75 -6.15 14.70 4.06
N LYS A 76 -7.13 13.81 3.88
CA LYS A 76 -6.88 12.35 3.76
C LYS A 76 -5.86 11.99 2.68
N THR A 77 -5.99 12.59 1.49
CA THR A 77 -5.07 12.33 0.37
C THR A 77 -3.66 12.84 0.65
N VAL A 78 -3.54 14.01 1.26
CA VAL A 78 -2.25 14.60 1.65
C VAL A 78 -1.57 13.70 2.67
N LEU A 79 -2.31 13.24 3.68
CA LEU A 79 -1.77 12.34 4.70
C LEU A 79 -1.22 11.04 4.11
N ILE A 80 -1.88 10.46 3.10
CA ILE A 80 -1.40 9.24 2.41
C ILE A 80 -0.12 9.51 1.60
N GLN A 81 0.07 10.73 1.08
CA GLN A 81 1.26 11.08 0.29
C GLN A 81 2.50 11.35 1.16
N GLU A 82 2.30 11.76 2.41
CA GLU A 82 3.39 12.03 3.37
C GLU A 82 3.92 10.78 4.08
N MET A 83 3.19 9.65 3.97
CA MET A 83 3.57 8.34 4.52
C MET A 83 4.45 7.55 3.55
#